data_AF-A0A7Y9FFD6-F1
#
_entry.id   AF-A0A7Y9FFD6-F1
#
_cell.length_a   1.000
_cell.length_b   1.000
_cell.length_c   1.000
_cell.angle_alpha   90.00
_cell.angle_beta   90.00
_cell.angle_gamma   90.00
#
_symmetry.space_group_name_H-M   'P 1'
#
loop_
_entity.id
_entity.type
_entity.pdbx_description
1 polymer ?
#
loop_
_entity_poly.entity_id
_entity_poly.type
_entity_poly.pdbx_seq_one_letter_code
_entity_poly.pdbx_strand_id
1 'polypeptide(L)'
;MLELRVETLDGCPDQPVMTVLVDGAAPWEGVVPGWQGFHPAEMLGDDSPLLPDDLGRRVAIYRCTCGQAGCGVVAPVVIPSPDGRRVSWVDARDFTGVFDSPLATTTPTTEGRCWDVPDLHFDRAQYLAEIRRATGRADPFVETPIRGPVGP
;
A
#
# COMPACT_ATOMS: atom_id res chain seq x y z
N MET A 1 -10.89 -12.83 0.28
CA MET A 1 -10.33 -12.59 -1.08
C MET A 1 -9.77 -11.18 -1.13
N LEU A 2 -8.53 -11.02 -1.61
CA LEU A 2 -7.90 -9.70 -1.77
C LEU A 2 -8.35 -9.06 -3.09
N GLU A 3 -8.65 -7.77 -3.07
CA GLU A 3 -8.79 -6.93 -4.26
C GLU A 3 -7.97 -5.65 -4.11
N LEU A 4 -7.17 -5.31 -5.12
CA LEU A 4 -6.40 -4.08 -5.23
C LEU A 4 -7.03 -3.21 -6.33
N ARG A 5 -7.52 -2.04 -5.94
CA ARG A 5 -8.15 -1.08 -6.83
C ARG A 5 -7.28 0.17 -6.95
N VAL A 6 -7.25 0.72 -8.16
CA VAL A 6 -6.68 2.03 -8.40
C VAL A 6 -7.86 2.99 -8.50
N GLU A 7 -7.92 3.92 -7.57
CA GLU A 7 -8.99 4.90 -7.47
C GLU A 7 -8.40 6.29 -7.59
N THR A 8 -9.16 7.18 -8.20
CA THR A 8 -8.79 8.58 -8.35
C THR A 8 -9.55 9.36 -7.28
N LEU A 9 -8.83 10.12 -6.46
CA LEU A 9 -9.47 10.94 -5.44
C LEU A 9 -10.30 12.05 -6.10
N ASP A 10 -11.54 12.23 -5.65
CA ASP A 10 -12.41 13.30 -6.13
C ASP A 10 -11.73 14.67 -5.95
N GLY A 11 -11.58 15.39 -7.07
CA GLY A 11 -10.91 16.70 -7.10
C GLY A 11 -9.39 16.66 -7.35
N CYS A 12 -8.76 15.48 -7.37
CA CYS A 12 -7.34 15.31 -7.71
C CYS A 12 -7.14 14.17 -8.72
N PRO A 13 -7.51 14.38 -10.01
CA PRO A 13 -7.41 13.36 -11.05
C PRO A 13 -5.99 12.81 -11.27
N ASP A 14 -4.98 13.63 -10.97
CA ASP A 14 -3.57 13.29 -11.17
C ASP A 14 -2.94 12.56 -9.98
N GLN A 15 -3.71 12.22 -8.95
CA GLN A 15 -3.21 11.52 -7.75
C GLN A 15 -4.00 10.23 -7.51
N PRO A 16 -3.76 9.19 -8.32
CA PRO A 16 -4.36 7.90 -8.07
C PRO A 16 -3.82 7.30 -6.76
N VAL A 17 -4.69 6.62 -6.04
CA VAL A 17 -4.37 5.90 -4.80
C VAL A 17 -4.75 4.44 -4.93
N MET A 18 -3.99 3.57 -4.28
CA MET A 18 -4.32 2.15 -4.19
C MET A 18 -5.28 1.90 -3.04
N THR A 19 -6.50 1.47 -3.33
CA THR A 19 -7.47 1.00 -2.33
C THR A 19 -7.37 -0.51 -2.20
N VAL A 20 -7.29 -1.01 -0.98
CA VAL A 20 -7.27 -2.46 -0.72
C VAL A 20 -8.61 -2.87 -0.14
N LEU A 21 -9.21 -3.90 -0.73
CA LEU A 21 -10.43 -4.51 -0.23
C LEU A 21 -10.19 -5.98 0.12
N VAL A 22 -10.80 -6.43 1.19
CA VAL A 22 -10.82 -7.83 1.62
C VAL A 22 -12.26 -8.29 1.69
N ASP A 23 -12.59 -9.28 0.88
CA ASP A 23 -13.96 -9.79 0.73
C ASP A 23 -14.97 -8.68 0.40
N GLY A 24 -14.52 -7.70 -0.41
CA GLY A 24 -15.31 -6.55 -0.85
C GLY A 24 -15.41 -5.40 0.16
N ALA A 25 -14.79 -5.50 1.33
CA ALA A 25 -14.81 -4.46 2.35
C ALA A 25 -13.43 -3.79 2.52
N ALA A 26 -13.39 -2.53 2.93
CA ALA A 26 -12.16 -1.84 3.32
C ALA A 26 -11.87 -2.09 4.81
N PRO A 27 -10.94 -2.98 5.16
CA PRO A 27 -10.79 -3.45 6.54
C PRO A 27 -10.26 -2.38 7.52
N TRP A 28 -9.68 -1.29 7.03
CA TRP A 28 -9.11 -0.23 7.87
C TRP A 28 -10.00 1.01 8.01
N GLU A 29 -11.07 1.12 7.23
CA GLU A 29 -11.87 2.36 7.19
C GLU A 29 -12.54 2.68 8.53
N GLY A 30 -12.90 1.65 9.31
CA GLY A 30 -13.44 1.81 10.67
C GLY A 30 -12.39 2.19 11.72
N VAL A 31 -11.08 2.02 11.43
CA VAL A 31 -9.98 2.26 12.39
C VAL A 31 -9.24 3.56 12.08
N VAL A 32 -9.07 3.87 10.80
CA VAL A 32 -8.37 5.07 10.30
C VAL A 32 -9.23 5.79 9.25
N PRO A 33 -10.35 6.42 9.65
CA PRO A 33 -11.27 7.06 8.72
C PRO A 33 -10.58 8.22 7.98
N GLY A 34 -10.76 8.26 6.66
CA GLY A 34 -10.20 9.31 5.79
C GLY A 34 -8.71 9.17 5.48
N TRP A 35 -8.08 8.06 5.88
CA TRP A 35 -6.73 7.72 5.46
C TRP A 35 -6.75 7.14 4.04
N GLN A 36 -5.65 7.29 3.32
CA GLN A 36 -5.57 6.89 1.91
C GLN A 36 -4.44 5.89 1.67
N GLY A 37 -4.57 5.12 0.61
CA GLY A 37 -3.47 4.29 0.12
C GLY A 37 -2.33 5.09 -0.51
N PHE A 38 -1.23 4.38 -0.78
CA PHE A 38 -0.09 4.93 -1.51
C PHE A 38 -0.36 4.99 -3.02
N HIS A 39 0.51 5.70 -3.74
CA HIS A 39 0.42 5.79 -5.19
C HIS A 39 0.60 4.39 -5.82
N PRO A 40 -0.23 3.98 -6.80
CA PRO A 40 -0.16 2.65 -7.41
C PRO A 40 1.21 2.28 -7.94
N ALA A 41 1.95 3.22 -8.52
CA ALA A 41 3.31 2.96 -9.02
C ALA A 41 4.29 2.53 -7.93
N GLU A 42 4.13 3.01 -6.69
CA GLU A 42 4.96 2.61 -5.54
C GLU A 42 4.55 1.25 -4.98
N MET A 43 3.28 0.86 -5.15
CA MET A 43 2.72 -0.38 -4.59
C MET A 43 2.71 -1.55 -5.56
N LEU A 44 2.62 -1.29 -6.87
CA LEU A 44 2.35 -2.27 -7.92
C LEU A 44 3.43 -2.31 -9.02
N GLY A 45 4.55 -1.59 -8.84
CA GLY A 45 5.69 -1.65 -9.76
C GLY A 45 6.39 -3.00 -9.77
N ASP A 46 7.44 -3.14 -10.59
CA ASP A 46 8.20 -4.38 -10.76
C ASP A 46 8.79 -4.90 -9.43
N ASP A 47 9.23 -3.98 -8.56
CA ASP A 47 9.71 -4.26 -7.20
C ASP A 47 8.60 -4.03 -6.15
N SER A 48 7.37 -4.46 -6.47
CA SER A 48 6.21 -4.23 -5.60
C SER A 48 6.50 -4.69 -4.16
N PRO A 49 6.31 -3.80 -3.16
CA PRO A 49 6.54 -4.12 -1.76
C PRO A 49 5.57 -5.19 -1.24
N LEU A 50 4.45 -5.41 -1.95
CA LEU A 50 3.46 -6.42 -1.62
C LEU A 50 3.87 -7.83 -2.03
N LEU A 51 4.90 -8.00 -2.85
CA LEU A 51 5.41 -9.32 -3.19
C LEU A 51 6.02 -9.97 -1.94
N PRO A 52 5.57 -11.18 -1.53
CA PRO A 52 6.07 -11.81 -0.33
C PRO A 52 7.54 -12.19 -0.50
N ASP A 53 8.37 -11.70 0.41
CA ASP A 53 9.76 -12.10 0.62
C ASP A 53 9.80 -13.24 1.65
N ASP A 54 10.79 -14.14 1.56
CA ASP A 54 10.90 -15.32 2.43
C ASP A 54 11.10 -14.94 3.90
N LEU A 55 11.64 -13.74 4.16
CA LEU A 55 11.84 -13.20 5.51
C LEU A 55 10.61 -12.47 6.08
N GLY A 56 9.61 -12.20 5.23
CA GLY A 56 8.54 -11.26 5.51
C GLY A 56 9.02 -9.80 5.51
N ARG A 57 8.10 -8.88 5.22
CA ARG A 57 8.43 -7.45 5.08
C ARG A 57 7.34 -6.58 5.67
N ARG A 58 7.73 -5.54 6.40
CA ARG A 58 6.78 -4.52 6.86
C ARG A 58 6.51 -3.53 5.73
N VAL A 59 5.24 -3.35 5.39
CA VAL A 59 4.81 -2.54 4.25
C VAL A 59 3.73 -1.58 4.71
N ALA A 60 3.93 -0.27 4.55
CA ALA A 60 2.89 0.72 4.76
C ALA A 60 1.89 0.65 3.59
N ILE A 61 0.65 0.26 3.90
CA ILE A 61 -0.43 0.10 2.91
C ILE A 61 -1.35 1.31 2.85
N TYR A 62 -1.49 2.03 3.98
CA TYR A 62 -2.24 3.28 4.10
C TYR A 62 -1.40 4.31 4.85
N ARG A 63 -1.65 5.58 4.57
CA ARG A 63 -1.03 6.73 5.22
C ARG A 63 -2.06 7.77 5.58
N CYS A 64 -1.74 8.54 6.62
CA CYS A 64 -2.51 9.71 6.99
C CYS A 64 -2.47 10.77 5.88
N THR A 65 -3.60 11.45 5.67
CA THR A 65 -3.81 12.50 4.67
C THR A 65 -3.60 13.91 5.22
N CYS A 66 -3.14 14.03 6.47
CA CYS A 66 -3.00 15.30 7.20
C CYS A 66 -2.01 16.31 6.58
N GLY A 67 -1.31 15.95 5.50
CA GLY A 67 -0.34 16.81 4.81
C GLY A 67 1.00 16.96 5.54
N GLN A 68 1.22 16.24 6.65
CA GLN A 68 2.49 16.20 7.36
C GLN A 68 3.24 14.90 7.00
N ALA A 69 4.51 15.03 6.62
CA ALA A 69 5.37 13.88 6.34
C ALA A 69 5.42 12.95 7.56
N GLY A 70 5.25 11.65 7.33
CA GLY A 70 5.32 10.63 8.38
C GLY A 70 4.27 10.77 9.50
N CYS A 71 3.11 11.38 9.26
CA CYS A 71 2.07 11.60 10.28
C CYS A 71 1.52 10.29 10.89
N GLY A 72 1.50 9.20 10.12
CA GLY A 72 1.12 7.87 10.57
C GLY A 72 0.85 6.94 9.39
N VAL A 73 0.95 5.63 9.63
CA VAL A 73 0.74 4.59 8.63
C VAL A 73 -0.05 3.39 9.18
N VAL A 74 -0.66 2.63 8.29
CA VAL A 74 -1.03 1.25 8.58
C VAL A 74 0.01 0.38 7.92
N ALA A 75 0.89 -0.24 8.71
CA ALA A 75 2.01 -1.01 8.21
C ALA A 75 2.03 -2.45 8.77
N PRO A 76 1.29 -3.40 8.16
CA PRO A 76 1.42 -4.82 8.49
C PRO A 76 2.76 -5.41 8.03
N VAL A 77 3.10 -6.55 8.61
CA VAL A 77 4.11 -7.46 8.08
C VAL A 77 3.45 -8.40 7.08
N VAL A 78 3.88 -8.33 5.83
CA VAL A 78 3.53 -9.25 4.76
C VAL A 78 4.49 -10.43 4.81
N ILE A 79 3.99 -11.62 5.13
CA ILE A 79 4.82 -12.82 5.31
C ILE A 79 4.20 -14.04 4.63
N PRO A 80 4.98 -14.84 3.88
CA PRO A 80 4.52 -16.14 3.40
C PRO A 80 4.43 -17.15 4.56
N SER A 81 3.48 -18.07 4.50
CA SER A 81 3.47 -19.21 5.41
C SER A 81 4.67 -20.13 5.15
N PRO A 82 5.11 -20.92 6.15
CA PRO A 82 6.24 -21.84 5.99
C PRO A 82 6.04 -22.89 4.89
N ASP A 83 4.79 -23.27 4.62
CA ASP A 83 4.44 -24.20 3.52
C ASP A 83 4.33 -23.50 2.15
N GLY A 84 4.52 -22.18 2.11
CA GLY A 84 4.47 -21.35 0.92
C GLY A 84 3.07 -21.23 0.29
N ARG A 85 2.00 -21.68 0.94
CA ARG A 85 0.63 -21.70 0.36
C ARG A 85 -0.20 -20.48 0.70
N ARG A 86 0.18 -19.73 1.72
CA ARG A 86 -0.56 -18.57 2.23
C ARG A 86 0.34 -17.35 2.30
N VAL A 87 -0.25 -16.17 2.11
CA VAL A 87 0.35 -14.89 2.48
C VAL A 87 -0.48 -14.31 3.61
N SER A 88 0.17 -13.81 4.66
CA SER A 88 -0.50 -13.19 5.79
C SER A 88 -0.04 -11.76 5.95
N TRP A 89 -0.99 -10.87 6.26
CA TRP A 89 -0.71 -9.52 6.72
C TRP A 89 -1.01 -9.50 8.21
N VAL A 90 0.04 -9.39 9.01
CA VAL A 90 -0.04 -9.53 10.47
C VAL A 90 0.61 -8.35 11.16
N ASP A 91 0.33 -8.17 12.45
CA ASP A 91 1.02 -7.18 13.28
C ASP A 91 1.01 -5.78 12.63
N ALA A 92 -0.18 -5.32 12.24
CA ALA A 92 -0.37 -4.00 11.68
C ALA A 92 -0.04 -2.93 12.73
N ARG A 93 0.83 -1.99 12.35
CA ARG A 93 1.31 -0.95 13.27
C ARG A 93 1.33 0.42 12.64
N ASP A 94 1.24 1.41 13.52
CA ASP A 94 1.44 2.82 13.25
C ASP A 94 2.86 3.25 13.57
N PHE A 95 3.45 3.99 12.64
CA PHE A 95 4.76 4.59 12.79
C PHE A 95 4.72 6.04 12.33
N THR A 96 5.17 6.93 13.21
CA THR A 96 5.36 8.34 12.89
C THR A 96 6.80 8.59 12.44
N GLY A 97 6.99 9.21 11.27
CA GLY A 97 8.30 9.64 10.76
C GLY A 97 9.18 8.53 10.15
N VAL A 98 8.65 7.33 9.95
CA VAL A 98 9.43 6.15 9.47
C VAL A 98 9.16 5.83 7.99
N PHE A 99 7.94 6.09 7.52
CA PHE A 99 7.48 5.74 6.19
C PHE A 99 7.12 7.00 5.40
N ASP A 100 8.00 7.38 4.47
CA ASP A 100 7.69 8.35 3.41
C ASP A 100 7.23 7.66 2.11
N SER A 101 7.48 6.36 2.01
CA SER A 101 7.06 5.45 0.94
C SER A 101 6.52 4.16 1.57
N PRO A 102 6.00 3.20 0.77
CA PRO A 102 5.49 1.92 1.29
C PRO A 102 6.51 1.11 2.08
N LEU A 103 7.80 1.33 1.82
CA LEU A 103 8.89 0.71 2.56
C LEU A 103 9.50 1.76 3.49
N ALA A 104 9.92 1.34 4.67
CA ALA A 104 10.55 2.24 5.63
C ALA A 104 11.82 2.84 5.01
N THR A 105 11.92 4.17 5.01
CA THR A 105 13.11 4.89 4.53
C THR A 105 14.22 4.89 5.59
N THR A 106 13.85 4.63 6.84
CA THR A 106 14.75 4.56 7.99
C THR A 106 14.42 3.36 8.86
N THR A 107 15.41 2.84 9.57
CA THR A 107 15.19 1.79 10.57
C THR A 107 14.31 2.36 11.69
N PRO A 108 13.16 1.74 12.01
CA PRO A 108 12.34 2.18 13.12
C PRO A 108 13.15 2.16 14.42
N THR A 109 13.16 3.28 15.14
CA THR A 109 13.78 3.38 16.47
C THR A 109 12.84 2.92 17.60
N THR A 110 11.59 2.66 17.26
CA THR A 110 10.54 2.14 18.15
C THR A 110 9.82 1.00 17.45
N GLU A 111 9.10 0.17 18.20
CA GLU A 111 8.33 -0.94 17.64
C GLU A 111 7.06 -0.50 16.89
N GLY A 112 6.66 0.77 16.99
CA GLY A 112 5.37 1.27 16.45
C GLY A 112 4.17 0.87 17.32
N ARG A 113 3.08 1.63 17.22
CA ARG A 113 1.85 1.38 17.97
C ARG A 113 1.01 0.32 17.26
N CYS A 114 0.55 -0.72 17.96
CA CYS A 114 -0.34 -1.72 17.35
C CYS A 114 -1.68 -1.11 16.94
N TRP A 115 -2.13 -1.45 15.74
CA TRP A 115 -3.51 -1.26 15.32
C TRP A 115 -4.38 -2.40 15.84
N ASP A 116 -5.59 -2.09 16.31
CA ASP A 116 -6.60 -3.08 16.68
C ASP A 116 -7.35 -3.54 15.43
N VAL A 117 -6.64 -4.25 14.55
CA VAL A 117 -7.18 -4.82 13.31
C VAL A 117 -6.84 -6.30 13.24
N PRO A 118 -7.72 -7.14 12.67
CA PRO A 118 -7.46 -8.56 12.55
C PRO A 118 -6.30 -8.82 11.57
N ASP A 119 -5.55 -9.88 11.85
CA ASP A 119 -4.64 -10.47 10.88
C ASP A 119 -5.41 -10.95 9.65
N LEU A 120 -4.87 -10.68 8.47
CA LEU A 120 -5.49 -11.04 7.20
C LEU A 120 -4.70 -12.18 6.56
N HIS A 121 -5.41 -13.14 5.97
CA HIS A 121 -4.82 -14.33 5.40
C HIS A 121 -5.37 -14.59 4.00
N PHE A 122 -4.46 -14.85 3.07
CA PHE A 122 -4.79 -15.03 1.66
C PHE A 122 -4.17 -16.30 1.12
N ASP A 123 -4.87 -16.98 0.21
CA ASP A 123 -4.24 -17.98 -0.64
C ASP A 123 -3.15 -17.31 -1.49
N ARG A 124 -1.95 -17.90 -1.53
CA ARG A 124 -0.81 -17.29 -2.21
C ARG A 124 -1.03 -17.15 -3.71
N ALA A 125 -1.66 -18.14 -4.35
CA ALA A 125 -1.87 -18.08 -5.79
C ALA A 125 -2.86 -16.96 -6.15
N GLN A 126 -3.95 -16.83 -5.40
CA GLN A 126 -4.90 -15.73 -5.56
C GLN A 126 -4.27 -14.37 -5.28
N TYR A 127 -3.50 -14.25 -4.20
CA TYR A 127 -2.80 -13.03 -3.83
C TYR A 127 -1.85 -12.55 -4.93
N LEU A 128 -1.02 -13.46 -5.47
CA LEU A 128 -0.08 -13.12 -6.54
C LEU A 128 -0.79 -12.83 -7.87
N ALA A 129 -1.86 -13.56 -8.18
CA ALA A 129 -2.68 -13.28 -9.36
C ALA A 129 -3.31 -11.89 -9.28
N GLU A 130 -3.74 -11.48 -8.08
CA GLU A 130 -4.34 -10.18 -7.84
C GLU A 130 -3.33 -9.04 -7.96
N ILE A 131 -2.13 -9.19 -7.40
CA ILE A 131 -1.04 -8.21 -7.61
C ILE A 131 -0.76 -8.05 -9.10
N ARG A 132 -0.59 -9.16 -9.84
CA ARG A 132 -0.33 -9.11 -11.29
C ARG A 132 -1.48 -8.45 -12.07
N ARG A 133 -2.73 -8.76 -11.72
CA ARG A 133 -3.92 -8.14 -12.31
C ARG A 133 -3.92 -6.62 -12.08
N ALA A 134 -3.59 -6.19 -10.86
CA ALA A 134 -3.56 -4.79 -10.48
C ALA A 134 -2.39 -4.04 -11.15
N THR A 135 -1.20 -4.63 -11.18
CA THR A 135 -0.03 -4.11 -11.91
C THR A 135 -0.35 -3.89 -13.39
N GLY A 136 -0.98 -4.86 -14.05
CA GLY A 136 -1.37 -4.72 -15.46
C GLY A 136 -2.46 -3.66 -15.72
N ARG A 137 -3.13 -3.14 -14.69
CA ARG A 137 -4.07 -2.02 -14.78
C ARG A 137 -3.45 -0.68 -14.39
N ALA A 138 -2.33 -0.69 -13.68
CA ALA A 138 -1.64 0.50 -13.22
C ALA A 138 -0.72 1.09 -14.31
N ASP A 139 -1.11 0.97 -15.59
CA ASP A 139 -0.36 1.41 -16.79
C ASP A 139 0.46 2.68 -16.48
N PRO A 140 1.76 2.74 -16.85
CA PRO A 140 2.60 3.87 -16.50
C PRO A 140 1.93 5.13 -17.03
N PHE A 141 1.58 6.02 -16.10
CA PHE A 141 1.12 7.36 -16.44
C PHE A 141 2.21 7.97 -17.32
N VAL A 142 1.93 8.10 -18.62
CA VAL A 142 2.85 8.77 -19.54
C VAL A 142 3.00 10.17 -19.00
N GLU A 143 4.19 10.52 -18.49
CA GLU A 143 4.55 11.89 -18.19
C GLU A 143 4.18 12.73 -19.41
N THR A 144 3.13 13.55 -19.28
CA THR A 144 2.84 14.54 -20.30
C THR A 144 4.00 15.54 -20.23
N PRO A 145 4.79 15.72 -21.29
CA PRO A 145 5.84 16.72 -21.25
C PRO A 145 5.15 18.06 -21.03
N ILE A 146 5.50 18.74 -19.93
CA ILE A 146 5.11 20.14 -19.73
C ILE A 146 5.72 20.89 -20.91
N ARG A 147 4.88 21.22 -21.90
CA ARG A 147 5.24 22.18 -22.95
C ARG A 147 5.54 23.49 -22.24
N GLY A 148 6.83 23.74 -22.04
CA GLY A 148 7.31 25.07 -21.67
C GLY A 148 6.75 26.11 -22.65
N PRO A 149 6.50 27.35 -22.18
CA PRO A 149 5.90 28.36 -23.03
C PRO A 149 6.85 28.67 -24.19
N VAL A 150 6.31 28.59 -25.42
CA VAL A 150 6.95 29.19 -26.59
C VAL A 150 6.88 30.69 -26.40
N GLY A 151 8.01 31.29 -26.02
CA GLY A 151 8.18 32.74 -25.95
C GLY A 151 8.17 33.36 -27.36
N PRO A 152 7.74 34.63 -27.47
CA PRO A 152 7.52 35.33 -28.74
C PRO A 152 8.80 35.64 -29.51
#